data_AF-A0A7S0M6A3-F1
#
_entry.id   AF-A0A7S0M6A3-F1
#
_cell.length_a   1.000
_cell.length_b   1.000
_cell.length_c   1.000
_cell.angle_alpha   90.00
_cell.angle_beta   90.00
_cell.angle_gamma   90.00
#
_symmetry.space_group_name_H-M   'P 1'
#
loop_
_entity.id
_entity.type
_entity.pdbx_description
1 polymer ?
#
loop_
_entity_poly.entity_id
_entity_poly.type
_entity_poly.pdbx_seq_one_letter_code
_entity_poly.pdbx_strand_id
1 'polypeptide(L)'
;LHSLRRLQLDHNQLVDVPMSLMMLTALELLNLEFNQLILIPAVHNMLSLRVLLLSHNLLNVTPPGLGNLTNLSSLHMSYNQISKLSPEIGGATSLTQLLIDHNELAVIPPEFGALSNLTDLGLEGNSWERPPSVIIDQGCEVIVEYLSRILEARSTNLLYMDNMKLPFLPPEMLDMPSLTGLSLADNQFSELDPLIGAYTNLTALQLDRNLLSLLPSSICNLTKLRTI
;
A
#
# COMPACT_ATOMS: atom_id res chain seq x y z
N LEU A 1 21.51 26.42 11.27
CA LEU A 1 20.38 25.51 11.00
C LEU A 1 20.81 24.13 10.48
N HIS A 2 21.94 23.99 9.76
CA HIS A 2 22.43 22.68 9.27
C HIS A 2 22.75 21.63 10.36
N SER A 3 22.82 22.02 11.62
CA SER A 3 22.95 21.12 12.79
C SER A 3 21.62 20.83 13.49
N LEU A 4 20.52 21.45 13.07
CA LEU A 4 19.22 21.30 13.72
C LEU A 4 18.76 19.84 13.59
N ARG A 5 18.40 19.24 14.72
CA ARG A 5 17.95 17.83 14.81
C ARG A 5 16.44 17.71 14.94
N ARG A 6 15.78 18.66 15.58
CA ARG A 6 14.35 18.64 15.83
C ARG A 6 13.77 20.00 15.52
N LEU A 7 12.68 20.01 14.76
CA LEU A 7 11.92 21.21 14.45
C LEU A 7 10.45 20.97 14.77
N GLN A 8 9.91 21.78 15.66
CA GLN A 8 8.51 21.74 16.09
C GLN A 8 7.82 23.02 15.64
N LEU A 9 6.83 22.87 14.79
CA LEU A 9 6.01 23.93 14.21
C LEU A 9 4.52 23.57 14.29
N ASP A 10 4.16 22.62 15.15
CA ASP A 10 2.78 22.19 15.33
C ASP A 10 1.91 23.26 16.00
N HIS A 11 0.58 23.15 15.82
CA HIS A 11 -0.41 24.07 16.37
C HIS A 11 -0.21 25.53 15.93
N ASN A 12 0.03 25.72 14.63
CA ASN A 12 0.19 27.03 14.01
C ASN A 12 -0.86 27.23 12.89
N GLN A 13 -0.69 28.30 12.12
CA GLN A 13 -1.56 28.63 10.98
C GLN A 13 -0.74 28.63 9.68
N LEU A 14 0.27 27.75 9.59
CA LEU A 14 1.10 27.66 8.40
C LEU A 14 0.26 27.15 7.23
N VAL A 15 0.29 27.91 6.14
CA VAL A 15 -0.36 27.54 4.87
C VAL A 15 0.64 26.97 3.85
N ASP A 16 1.93 27.21 4.07
CA ASP A 16 3.02 26.71 3.24
C ASP A 16 4.30 26.53 4.07
N VAL A 17 5.22 25.71 3.57
CA VAL A 17 6.56 25.49 4.11
C VAL A 17 7.57 25.78 3.01
N PRO A 18 8.58 26.64 3.24
CA PRO A 18 9.55 26.96 2.20
C PRO A 18 10.42 25.74 1.86
N MET A 19 10.70 25.53 0.58
CA MET A 19 11.55 24.43 0.08
C MET A 19 12.93 24.39 0.77
N SER A 20 13.47 25.54 1.18
CA SER A 20 14.73 25.61 1.92
C SER A 20 14.72 24.84 3.25
N LEU A 21 13.54 24.62 3.85
CA LEU A 21 13.40 23.79 5.04
C LEU A 21 13.67 22.31 4.75
N MET A 22 13.32 21.84 3.55
CA MET A 22 13.54 20.44 3.14
C MET A 22 15.03 20.14 2.83
N MET A 23 15.89 21.16 2.88
CA MET A 23 17.34 21.04 2.72
C MET A 23 18.06 20.80 4.06
N LEU A 24 17.34 20.69 5.18
CA LEU A 24 17.91 20.39 6.49
C LEU A 24 18.26 18.89 6.60
N THR A 25 19.37 18.50 5.97
CA THR A 25 19.82 17.10 5.85
C THR A 25 20.09 16.39 7.17
N ALA A 26 20.34 17.15 8.24
CA ALA A 26 20.62 16.62 9.57
C ALA A 26 19.37 16.55 10.48
N LEU A 27 18.19 16.95 10.00
CA LEU A 27 16.97 16.93 10.79
C LEU A 27 16.49 15.48 10.99
N GLU A 28 16.18 15.13 12.24
CA GLU A 28 15.70 13.80 12.65
C GLU A 28 14.20 13.80 12.96
N LEU A 29 13.65 14.94 13.39
CA LEU A 29 12.22 15.10 13.65
C LEU A 29 11.70 16.42 13.06
N LEU A 30 10.63 16.31 12.27
CA LEU A 30 9.85 17.44 11.77
C LEU A 30 8.40 17.28 12.22
N ASN A 31 7.92 18.19 13.07
CA ASN A 31 6.52 18.26 13.47
C ASN A 31 5.85 19.48 12.82
N LEU A 32 4.84 19.23 11.98
CA LEU A 32 3.99 20.21 11.31
C LEU A 32 2.51 19.94 11.58
N GLU A 33 2.17 19.16 12.60
CA GLU A 33 0.78 18.83 12.92
C GLU A 33 -0.06 20.07 13.25
N PHE A 34 -1.38 20.01 13.04
CA PHE A 34 -2.30 21.11 13.36
C PHE A 34 -1.90 22.43 12.69
N ASN A 35 -1.84 22.41 11.36
CA ASN A 35 -1.61 23.58 10.49
C ASN A 35 -2.66 23.60 9.37
N GLN A 36 -2.45 24.40 8.32
CA GLN A 36 -3.33 24.54 7.17
C GLN A 36 -2.58 24.22 5.86
N LEU A 37 -1.61 23.30 5.93
CA LEU A 37 -0.75 22.97 4.80
C LEU A 37 -1.53 22.17 3.76
N ILE A 38 -1.48 22.63 2.52
CA ILE A 38 -2.09 21.94 1.38
C ILE A 38 -1.09 20.99 0.71
N LEU A 39 0.21 21.29 0.83
CA LEU A 39 1.27 20.47 0.25
C LEU A 39 2.56 20.47 1.09
N ILE A 40 3.20 19.30 1.05
CA ILE A 40 4.60 18.92 1.29
C ILE A 40 5.61 19.29 0.18
N PRO A 41 6.55 20.26 0.27
CA PRO A 41 7.64 20.28 -0.71
C PRO A 41 8.45 18.99 -0.64
N ALA A 42 9.20 18.68 -1.70
CA ALA A 42 9.85 17.38 -1.82
C ALA A 42 10.87 17.13 -0.68
N VAL A 43 10.74 15.99 -0.01
CA VAL A 43 11.50 15.66 1.22
C VAL A 43 12.76 14.84 0.94
N HIS A 44 13.10 14.58 -0.33
CA HIS A 44 14.16 13.66 -0.75
C HIS A 44 15.56 13.93 -0.16
N ASN A 45 15.85 15.14 0.32
CA ASN A 45 17.15 15.50 0.92
C ASN A 45 17.21 15.28 2.44
N MET A 46 16.10 14.99 3.11
CA MET A 46 16.02 14.86 4.57
C MET A 46 16.45 13.47 5.06
N LEU A 47 17.61 12.99 4.60
CA LEU A 47 18.05 11.60 4.77
C LEU A 47 18.25 11.15 6.23
N SER A 48 18.38 12.08 7.17
CA SER A 48 18.46 11.78 8.61
C SER A 48 17.09 11.70 9.31
N LEU A 49 16.00 12.00 8.60
CA LEU A 49 14.67 12.12 9.19
C LEU A 49 14.17 10.75 9.65
N ARG A 50 13.75 10.69 10.91
CA ARG A 50 13.22 9.50 11.59
C ARG A 50 11.74 9.61 11.89
N VAL A 51 11.27 10.82 12.14
CA VAL A 51 9.88 11.12 12.50
C VAL A 51 9.38 12.31 11.68
N LEU A 52 8.29 12.10 10.95
CA LEU A 52 7.61 13.13 10.17
C LEU A 52 6.14 13.16 10.56
N LEU A 53 5.71 14.24 11.20
CA LEU A 53 4.35 14.42 11.71
C LEU A 53 3.64 15.51 10.90
N LEU A 54 2.61 15.14 10.16
CA LEU A 54 1.85 15.98 9.23
C LEU A 54 0.34 15.90 9.46
N SER A 55 -0.12 15.23 10.52
CA SER A 55 -1.54 15.07 10.84
C SER A 55 -2.26 16.40 11.03
N HIS A 56 -3.58 16.42 10.83
CA HIS A 56 -4.41 17.62 11.00
C HIS A 56 -3.92 18.79 10.13
N ASN A 57 -3.87 18.56 8.82
CA ASN A 57 -3.58 19.55 7.78
C ASN A 57 -4.62 19.43 6.66
N LEU A 58 -4.36 20.03 5.50
CA LEU A 58 -5.20 20.00 4.30
C LEU A 58 -4.46 19.32 3.13
N LEU A 59 -3.55 18.38 3.42
CA LEU A 59 -2.73 17.72 2.41
C LEU A 59 -3.62 16.89 1.49
N ASN A 60 -3.52 17.11 0.18
CA ASN A 60 -4.27 16.34 -0.81
C ASN A 60 -3.43 15.23 -1.49
N VAL A 61 -2.12 15.27 -1.30
CA VAL A 61 -1.13 14.32 -1.82
C VAL A 61 -0.06 14.06 -0.78
N THR A 62 0.56 12.89 -0.85
CA THR A 62 1.74 12.58 -0.04
C THR A 62 2.96 13.40 -0.48
N PRO A 63 3.89 13.76 0.44
CA PRO A 63 5.12 14.44 0.11
C PRO A 63 5.94 13.70 -0.97
N PRO A 64 6.43 14.37 -2.02
CA PRO A 64 7.32 13.75 -2.99
C PRO A 64 8.67 13.37 -2.37
N GLY A 65 9.24 12.22 -2.75
CA GLY A 65 10.53 11.76 -2.26
C GLY A 65 10.46 11.01 -0.91
N LEU A 66 9.28 10.57 -0.48
CA LEU A 66 9.14 9.73 0.72
C LEU A 66 9.99 8.46 0.64
N GLY A 67 10.11 7.87 -0.55
CA GLY A 67 10.93 6.66 -0.77
C GLY A 67 12.43 6.86 -0.55
N ASN A 68 12.92 8.10 -0.52
CA ASN A 68 14.32 8.39 -0.19
C ASN A 68 14.59 8.38 1.32
N LEU A 69 13.56 8.45 2.15
CA LEU A 69 13.68 8.55 3.60
C LEU A 69 13.86 7.17 4.24
N THR A 70 14.96 6.50 3.91
CA THR A 70 15.23 5.13 4.37
C THR A 70 15.44 4.99 5.87
N ASN A 71 15.64 6.10 6.61
CA ASN A 71 15.72 6.14 8.07
C ASN A 71 14.39 6.51 8.75
N LEU A 72 13.33 6.79 7.98
CA LEU A 72 12.04 7.18 8.52
C LEU A 72 11.39 5.99 9.22
N SER A 73 11.11 6.16 10.51
CA SER A 73 10.51 5.13 11.37
C SER A 73 9.03 5.40 11.68
N SER A 74 8.63 6.67 11.73
CA SER A 74 7.27 7.08 12.02
C SER A 74 6.81 8.19 11.08
N LEU A 75 5.69 7.95 10.40
CA LEU A 75 5.04 8.89 9.49
C LEU A 75 3.58 9.02 9.87
N HIS A 76 3.17 10.23 10.28
CA HIS A 76 1.77 10.51 10.58
C HIS A 76 1.22 11.52 9.57
N MET A 77 0.13 11.16 8.91
CA MET A 77 -0.60 12.00 7.97
C MET A 77 -2.13 11.88 8.17
N SER A 78 -2.58 11.46 9.35
CA SER A 78 -4.01 11.31 9.65
C SER A 78 -4.75 12.65 9.62
N TYR A 79 -6.06 12.64 9.38
CA TYR A 79 -6.88 13.85 9.28
C TYR A 79 -6.34 14.86 8.25
N ASN A 80 -6.26 14.39 7.00
CA ASN A 80 -5.92 15.18 5.82
C ASN A 80 -6.95 14.89 4.70
N GLN A 81 -6.66 15.29 3.46
CA GLN A 81 -7.52 15.09 2.28
C GLN A 81 -6.78 14.26 1.21
N ILE A 82 -5.88 13.36 1.64
CA ILE A 82 -5.01 12.63 0.72
C ILE A 82 -5.86 11.64 -0.06
N SER A 83 -5.92 11.83 -1.37
CA SER A 83 -6.70 10.97 -2.28
C SER A 83 -5.89 9.80 -2.84
N LYS A 84 -4.56 9.91 -2.86
CA LYS A 84 -3.64 8.89 -3.37
C LYS A 84 -2.38 8.77 -2.53
N LEU A 85 -2.05 7.55 -2.14
CA LEU A 85 -0.78 7.19 -1.53
C LEU A 85 0.25 6.94 -2.64
N SER A 86 1.37 7.67 -2.62
CA SER A 86 2.44 7.50 -3.61
C SER A 86 3.08 6.11 -3.51
N PRO A 87 3.33 5.40 -4.63
CA PRO A 87 4.10 4.16 -4.67
C PRO A 87 5.50 4.29 -4.06
N GLU A 88 6.07 5.50 -4.02
CA GLU A 88 7.38 5.77 -3.42
C GLU A 88 7.43 5.38 -1.94
N ILE A 89 6.30 5.27 -1.24
CA ILE A 89 6.27 4.86 0.17
C ILE A 89 7.01 3.54 0.40
N GLY A 90 7.01 2.62 -0.56
CA GLY A 90 7.74 1.34 -0.47
C GLY A 90 9.26 1.48 -0.31
N GLY A 91 9.82 2.65 -0.61
CA GLY A 91 11.25 2.95 -0.39
C GLY A 91 11.60 3.31 1.06
N ALA A 92 10.63 3.69 1.89
CA ALA A 92 10.83 4.01 3.30
C ALA A 92 10.93 2.72 4.16
N THR A 93 11.93 1.89 3.88
CA THR A 93 12.01 0.51 4.40
C THR A 93 12.20 0.37 5.91
N SER A 94 12.58 1.45 6.62
CA SER A 94 12.66 1.46 8.09
C SER A 94 11.35 1.84 8.78
N LEU A 95 10.27 2.06 8.03
CA LEU A 95 9.00 2.52 8.59
C LEU A 95 8.38 1.44 9.47
N THR A 96 8.17 1.76 10.74
CA THR A 96 7.53 0.89 11.74
C THR A 96 6.11 1.36 12.07
N GLN A 97 5.86 2.67 11.92
CA GLN A 97 4.58 3.29 12.20
C GLN A 97 4.14 4.18 11.03
N LEU A 98 2.92 3.94 10.54
CA LEU A 98 2.26 4.73 9.52
C LEU A 98 0.81 4.99 9.91
N LEU A 99 0.49 6.24 10.22
CA LEU A 99 -0.88 6.66 10.51
C LEU A 99 -1.41 7.50 9.36
N ILE A 100 -2.42 7.00 8.66
CA ILE A 100 -3.06 7.66 7.51
C ILE A 100 -4.59 7.63 7.63
N ASP A 101 -5.10 7.47 8.86
CA ASP A 101 -6.52 7.50 9.18
C ASP A 101 -7.18 8.81 8.74
N HIS A 102 -8.47 8.77 8.43
CA HIS A 102 -9.28 9.92 8.07
C HIS A 102 -8.68 10.73 6.91
N ASN A 103 -8.57 10.07 5.76
CA ASN A 103 -8.18 10.63 4.47
C ASN A 103 -9.19 10.20 3.39
N GLU A 104 -8.89 10.44 2.12
CA GLU A 104 -9.73 10.10 0.97
C GLU A 104 -9.12 8.95 0.14
N LEU A 105 -8.35 8.08 0.78
CA LEU A 105 -7.62 7.01 0.09
C LEU A 105 -8.56 5.88 -0.33
N ALA A 106 -8.37 5.42 -1.56
CA ALA A 106 -9.07 4.25 -2.11
C ALA A 106 -8.14 3.06 -2.39
N VAL A 107 -6.84 3.31 -2.59
CA VAL A 107 -5.89 2.28 -3.01
C VAL A 107 -4.61 2.36 -2.18
N ILE A 108 -4.18 1.22 -1.64
CA ILE A 108 -2.80 1.03 -1.15
C ILE A 108 -1.97 0.45 -2.31
N PRO A 109 -0.89 1.12 -2.75
CA PRO A 109 -0.09 0.66 -3.88
C PRO A 109 0.67 -0.64 -3.54
N PRO A 110 0.92 -1.56 -4.50
CA PRO A 110 1.66 -2.80 -4.24
C PRO A 110 3.06 -2.62 -3.69
N GLU A 111 3.70 -1.49 -3.99
CA GLU A 111 5.00 -1.10 -3.43
C GLU A 111 4.98 -1.02 -1.89
N PHE A 112 3.81 -0.87 -1.26
CA PHE A 112 3.62 -0.96 0.18
C PHE A 112 4.04 -2.33 0.75
N GLY A 113 3.99 -3.39 -0.05
CA GLY A 113 4.48 -4.72 0.33
C GLY A 113 5.98 -4.78 0.64
N ALA A 114 6.75 -3.72 0.32
CA ALA A 114 8.15 -3.60 0.70
C ALA A 114 8.36 -3.13 2.16
N LEU A 115 7.30 -2.69 2.85
CA LEU A 115 7.35 -2.19 4.23
C LEU A 115 7.33 -3.33 5.27
N SER A 116 8.32 -4.22 5.20
CA SER A 116 8.39 -5.42 6.05
C SER A 116 8.58 -5.15 7.55
N ASN A 117 8.97 -3.94 7.93
CA ASN A 117 9.14 -3.52 9.33
C ASN A 117 7.88 -2.85 9.91
N LEU A 118 6.82 -2.67 9.13
CA LEU A 118 5.63 -1.93 9.55
C LEU A 118 4.79 -2.77 10.51
N THR A 119 4.58 -2.25 11.72
CA THR A 119 3.82 -2.93 12.78
C THR A 119 2.58 -2.14 13.18
N ASP A 120 2.68 -0.82 13.19
CA ASP A 120 1.60 0.09 13.60
C ASP A 120 1.04 0.81 12.37
N LEU A 121 -0.15 0.40 11.95
CA LEU A 121 -0.80 0.91 10.74
C LEU A 121 -2.22 1.41 11.05
N GLY A 122 -2.44 2.70 10.84
CA GLY A 122 -3.75 3.35 10.94
C GLY A 122 -4.34 3.61 9.56
N LEU A 123 -5.48 3.00 9.27
CA LEU A 123 -6.19 3.08 7.98
C LEU A 123 -7.66 3.52 8.12
N GLU A 124 -8.14 3.77 9.33
CA GLU A 124 -9.55 4.02 9.62
C GLU A 124 -10.06 5.27 8.86
N GLY A 125 -11.35 5.34 8.54
CA GLY A 125 -11.94 6.55 7.98
C GLY A 125 -11.45 6.92 6.57
N ASN A 126 -11.03 5.92 5.79
CA ASN A 126 -10.75 6.02 4.35
C ASN A 126 -11.81 5.24 3.54
N SER A 127 -11.74 5.29 2.21
CA SER A 127 -12.69 4.62 1.30
C SER A 127 -12.02 3.50 0.49
N TRP A 128 -11.39 2.55 1.18
CA TRP A 128 -10.57 1.51 0.54
C TRP A 128 -11.37 0.61 -0.40
N GLU A 129 -10.91 0.56 -1.66
CA GLU A 129 -11.35 -0.39 -2.67
C GLU A 129 -10.33 -1.52 -2.85
N ARG A 130 -9.04 -1.20 -2.68
CA ARG A 130 -7.91 -2.10 -2.97
C ARG A 130 -6.77 -1.88 -1.95
N PRO A 131 -6.33 -2.90 -1.19
CA PRO A 131 -6.80 -4.29 -1.12
C PRO A 131 -8.28 -4.43 -0.73
N PRO A 132 -8.91 -5.60 -0.98
CA PRO A 132 -10.27 -5.84 -0.53
C PRO A 132 -10.37 -5.78 1.00
N SER A 133 -11.53 -5.38 1.52
CA SER A 133 -11.74 -5.21 2.98
C SER A 133 -11.39 -6.46 3.79
N VAL A 134 -11.64 -7.66 3.25
CA VAL A 134 -11.26 -8.93 3.89
C VAL A 134 -9.76 -9.04 4.19
N ILE A 135 -8.90 -8.37 3.43
CA ILE A 135 -7.45 -8.30 3.69
C ILE A 135 -7.15 -7.19 4.69
N ILE A 136 -7.78 -6.02 4.54
CA ILE A 136 -7.58 -4.87 5.43
C ILE A 136 -7.96 -5.22 6.87
N ASP A 137 -9.10 -5.88 7.07
CA ASP A 137 -9.63 -6.27 8.37
C ASP A 137 -8.76 -7.31 9.09
N GLN A 138 -7.83 -7.96 8.39
CA GLN A 138 -6.88 -8.91 8.98
C GLN A 138 -5.63 -8.24 9.57
N GLY A 139 -5.43 -6.95 9.32
CA GLY A 139 -4.37 -6.15 9.93
C GLY A 139 -3.07 -6.05 9.11
N CYS A 140 -2.11 -5.30 9.65
CA CYS A 140 -0.92 -4.82 8.95
C CYS A 140 -0.09 -5.93 8.29
N GLU A 141 0.21 -7.00 9.02
CA GLU A 141 1.04 -8.11 8.54
C GLU A 141 0.45 -8.76 7.28
N VAL A 142 -0.86 -9.03 7.28
CA VAL A 142 -1.56 -9.64 6.14
C VAL A 142 -1.67 -8.67 4.98
N ILE A 143 -1.87 -7.37 5.23
CA ILE A 143 -1.88 -6.34 4.17
C ILE A 143 -0.52 -6.27 3.47
N VAL A 144 0.57 -6.22 4.24
CA VAL A 144 1.93 -6.17 3.70
C VAL A 144 2.24 -7.44 2.92
N GLU A 145 1.90 -8.61 3.45
CA GLU A 145 2.09 -9.90 2.77
C GLU A 145 1.28 -9.99 1.47
N TYR A 146 0.00 -9.61 1.50
CA TYR A 146 -0.85 -9.58 0.31
C TYR A 146 -0.24 -8.71 -0.79
N LEU A 147 0.14 -7.47 -0.44
CA LEU A 147 0.71 -6.52 -1.39
C LEU A 147 2.10 -6.93 -1.87
N SER A 148 2.91 -7.60 -1.03
CA SER A 148 4.21 -8.12 -1.45
C SER A 148 4.06 -9.22 -2.50
N ARG A 149 3.07 -10.11 -2.34
CA ARG A 149 2.75 -11.15 -3.33
C ARG A 149 2.21 -10.55 -4.65
N ILE A 150 1.42 -9.49 -4.59
CA ILE A 150 1.01 -8.72 -5.79
C ILE A 150 2.22 -8.10 -6.49
N LEU A 151 3.12 -7.46 -5.73
CA LEU A 151 4.30 -6.80 -6.28
C LEU A 151 5.24 -7.82 -6.95
N GLU A 152 5.44 -8.98 -6.34
CA GLU A 152 6.21 -10.07 -6.92
C GLU A 152 5.56 -10.60 -8.22
N ALA A 153 4.24 -10.83 -8.20
CA ALA A 153 3.49 -11.33 -9.34
C ALA A 153 3.58 -10.43 -10.58
N ARG A 154 3.73 -9.11 -10.41
CA ARG A 154 3.97 -8.15 -11.51
C ARG A 154 5.27 -8.43 -12.27
N SER A 155 6.25 -9.07 -11.62
CA SER A 155 7.55 -9.41 -12.21
C SER A 155 7.62 -10.86 -12.69
N THR A 156 6.95 -11.79 -12.01
CA THR A 156 7.05 -13.24 -12.28
C THR A 156 5.92 -13.76 -13.17
N ASN A 157 4.80 -13.04 -13.28
CA ASN A 157 3.52 -13.54 -13.81
C ASN A 157 2.98 -14.78 -13.07
N LEU A 158 3.41 -15.00 -11.83
CA LEU A 158 2.95 -16.05 -10.94
C LEU A 158 2.36 -15.39 -9.70
N LEU A 159 1.05 -15.58 -9.49
CA LEU A 159 0.36 -15.01 -8.34
C LEU A 159 0.02 -16.12 -7.35
N TYR A 160 0.67 -16.09 -6.19
CA TYR A 160 0.36 -16.97 -5.06
C TYR A 160 -0.45 -16.19 -4.03
N MET A 161 -1.65 -16.65 -3.70
CA MET A 161 -2.58 -16.00 -2.79
C MET A 161 -3.20 -17.00 -1.81
N ASP A 162 -2.44 -18.05 -1.51
CA ASP A 162 -2.88 -19.13 -0.63
C ASP A 162 -3.01 -18.64 0.82
N ASN A 163 -4.01 -19.17 1.53
CA ASN A 163 -4.25 -18.89 2.95
C ASN A 163 -4.50 -17.40 3.28
N MET A 164 -5.23 -16.69 2.41
CA MET A 164 -5.53 -15.25 2.56
C MET A 164 -6.97 -14.96 3.00
N LYS A 165 -7.77 -16.01 3.22
CA LYS A 165 -9.22 -15.95 3.52
C LYS A 165 -10.03 -15.23 2.43
N LEU A 166 -9.55 -15.25 1.18
CA LEU A 166 -10.21 -14.59 0.07
C LEU A 166 -11.50 -15.34 -0.31
N PRO A 167 -12.65 -14.65 -0.44
CA PRO A 167 -13.87 -15.26 -0.94
C PRO A 167 -14.06 -15.06 -2.46
N PHE A 168 -13.24 -14.20 -3.08
CA PHE A 168 -13.30 -13.84 -4.51
C PHE A 168 -11.90 -13.54 -5.07
N LEU A 169 -11.80 -13.44 -6.39
CA LEU A 169 -10.53 -13.15 -7.08
C LEU A 169 -10.01 -11.75 -6.69
N PRO A 170 -8.72 -11.62 -6.32
CA PRO A 170 -8.09 -10.32 -6.10
C PRO A 170 -8.37 -9.31 -7.24
N PRO A 171 -8.92 -8.11 -6.96
CA PRO A 171 -9.14 -7.09 -7.99
C PRO A 171 -7.83 -6.65 -8.66
N GLU A 172 -6.69 -6.79 -7.97
CA GLU A 172 -5.35 -6.53 -8.50
C GLU A 172 -4.97 -7.38 -9.71
N MET A 173 -5.62 -8.53 -9.93
CA MET A 173 -5.37 -9.35 -11.11
C MET A 173 -5.66 -8.60 -12.42
N LEU A 174 -6.56 -7.60 -12.40
CA LEU A 174 -6.85 -6.77 -13.56
C LEU A 174 -5.62 -5.99 -14.07
N ASP A 175 -4.67 -5.70 -13.19
CA ASP A 175 -3.41 -5.03 -13.54
C ASP A 175 -2.36 -6.03 -14.09
N MET A 176 -2.66 -7.33 -14.07
CA MET A 176 -1.74 -8.42 -14.44
C MET A 176 -2.39 -9.39 -15.45
N PRO A 177 -2.78 -8.92 -16.65
CA PRO A 177 -3.46 -9.75 -17.65
C PRO A 177 -2.59 -10.90 -18.22
N SER A 178 -1.28 -10.85 -17.97
CA SER A 178 -0.29 -11.80 -18.48
C SER A 178 0.00 -12.97 -17.54
N LEU A 179 -0.76 -13.14 -16.44
CA LEU A 179 -0.56 -14.22 -15.48
C LEU A 179 -0.48 -15.60 -16.17
N THR A 180 0.51 -16.37 -15.76
CA THR A 180 0.78 -17.73 -16.25
C THR A 180 0.57 -18.78 -15.17
N GLY A 181 0.61 -18.39 -13.91
CA GLY A 181 0.28 -19.24 -12.77
C GLY A 181 -0.53 -18.47 -11.74
N LEU A 182 -1.54 -19.13 -11.18
CA LEU A 182 -2.39 -18.58 -10.13
C LEU A 182 -2.62 -19.65 -9.07
N SER A 183 -2.32 -19.34 -7.81
CA SER A 183 -2.58 -20.19 -6.66
C SER A 183 -3.51 -19.47 -5.70
N LEU A 184 -4.66 -20.08 -5.44
CA LEU A 184 -5.71 -19.58 -4.56
C LEU A 184 -6.11 -20.67 -3.55
N ALA A 185 -5.21 -21.59 -3.23
CA ALA A 185 -5.50 -22.67 -2.30
C ALA A 185 -5.77 -22.14 -0.88
N ASP A 186 -6.43 -22.92 -0.04
CA ASP A 186 -6.68 -22.55 1.36
C ASP A 186 -7.43 -21.21 1.54
N ASN A 187 -8.43 -20.97 0.69
CA ASN A 187 -9.24 -19.75 0.74
C ASN A 187 -10.72 -20.09 0.97
N GLN A 188 -11.61 -19.10 0.76
CA GLN A 188 -13.04 -19.19 1.07
C GLN A 188 -13.91 -19.09 -0.18
N PHE A 189 -13.39 -19.43 -1.36
CA PHE A 189 -14.14 -19.35 -2.61
C PHE A 189 -15.30 -20.35 -2.61
N SER A 190 -16.54 -19.86 -2.63
CA SER A 190 -17.75 -20.68 -2.83
C SER A 190 -18.11 -20.88 -4.29
N GLU A 191 -17.72 -19.90 -5.12
CA GLU A 191 -17.80 -19.89 -6.56
C GLU A 191 -16.55 -19.23 -7.15
N LEU A 192 -16.27 -19.50 -8.42
CA LEU A 192 -15.18 -18.88 -9.13
C LEU A 192 -15.76 -17.90 -10.16
N ASP A 193 -15.36 -16.63 -10.06
CA ASP A 193 -15.82 -15.57 -10.96
C ASP A 193 -15.51 -15.92 -12.44
N PRO A 194 -16.48 -15.82 -13.36
CA PRO A 194 -16.26 -16.05 -14.79
C PRO A 194 -15.11 -15.25 -15.41
N LEU A 195 -14.72 -14.13 -14.80
CA LEU A 195 -13.54 -13.33 -15.15
C LEU A 195 -12.26 -14.18 -15.26
N ILE A 196 -12.17 -15.31 -14.55
CA ILE A 196 -11.03 -16.23 -14.66
C ILE A 196 -10.75 -16.63 -16.12
N GLY A 197 -11.79 -16.78 -16.95
CA GLY A 197 -11.68 -17.16 -18.35
C GLY A 197 -11.00 -16.12 -19.25
N ALA A 198 -10.77 -14.90 -18.75
CA ALA A 198 -9.99 -13.88 -19.46
C ALA A 198 -8.47 -14.16 -19.39
N TYR A 199 -7.99 -14.90 -18.39
CA TYR A 199 -6.57 -15.17 -18.16
C TYR A 199 -6.07 -16.36 -18.99
N THR A 200 -6.23 -16.28 -20.30
CA THR A 200 -5.92 -17.35 -21.28
C THR A 200 -4.45 -17.80 -21.32
N ASN A 201 -3.56 -17.04 -20.66
CA ASN A 201 -2.14 -17.39 -20.50
C ASN A 201 -1.87 -18.34 -19.34
N LEU A 202 -2.85 -18.60 -18.46
CA LEU A 202 -2.70 -19.51 -17.33
C LEU A 202 -2.32 -20.93 -17.80
N THR A 203 -1.27 -21.44 -17.18
CA THR A 203 -0.74 -22.79 -17.35
C THR A 203 -0.93 -23.63 -16.09
N ALA A 204 -1.04 -22.99 -14.93
CA ALA A 204 -1.35 -23.61 -13.66
C ALA A 204 -2.37 -22.75 -12.88
N LEU A 205 -3.39 -23.41 -12.32
CA LEU A 205 -4.44 -22.78 -11.51
C LEU A 205 -4.71 -23.67 -10.29
N GLN A 206 -4.23 -23.32 -9.09
CA GLN A 206 -4.50 -24.11 -7.88
C GLN A 206 -5.70 -23.54 -7.13
N LEU A 207 -6.70 -24.39 -6.87
CA LEU A 207 -7.96 -24.03 -6.20
C LEU A 207 -8.32 -24.99 -5.06
N ASP A 208 -7.41 -25.88 -4.65
CA ASP A 208 -7.66 -26.86 -3.60
C ASP A 208 -7.91 -26.20 -2.23
N ARG A 209 -8.58 -26.93 -1.32
CA ARG A 209 -8.95 -26.43 0.02
C ARG A 209 -9.75 -25.12 -0.02
N ASN A 210 -10.75 -25.06 -0.91
CA ASN A 210 -11.78 -24.02 -0.98
C ASN A 210 -13.19 -24.61 -0.74
N LEU A 211 -14.25 -23.82 -0.96
CA LEU A 211 -15.66 -24.19 -0.79
C LEU A 211 -16.42 -24.26 -2.12
N LEU A 212 -15.70 -24.44 -3.24
CA LEU A 212 -16.27 -24.37 -4.59
C LEU A 212 -17.34 -25.45 -4.80
N SER A 213 -18.54 -25.01 -5.17
CA SER A 213 -19.65 -25.90 -5.53
C SER A 213 -19.76 -26.15 -7.03
N LEU A 214 -19.27 -25.22 -7.85
CA LEU A 214 -19.29 -25.26 -9.31
C LEU A 214 -18.15 -24.42 -9.89
N LEU A 215 -17.78 -24.73 -11.13
CA LEU A 215 -16.84 -23.95 -11.93
C LEU A 215 -17.59 -23.23 -13.05
N PRO A 216 -17.22 -21.98 -13.40
CA PRO A 216 -17.85 -21.24 -14.49
C PRO A 216 -17.50 -21.88 -15.84
N SER A 217 -18.41 -21.78 -16.81
CA SER A 217 -18.16 -22.31 -18.17
C SER A 217 -17.00 -21.62 -18.88
N SER A 218 -16.67 -20.38 -18.49
CA SER A 218 -15.53 -19.62 -19.02
C SER A 218 -14.18 -20.26 -18.68
N ILE A 219 -14.12 -21.20 -17.74
CA ILE A 219 -12.88 -21.95 -17.44
C ILE A 219 -12.37 -22.73 -18.66
N CYS A 220 -13.27 -23.10 -19.57
CA CYS A 220 -12.93 -23.74 -20.85
C CYS A 220 -12.10 -22.83 -21.77
N ASN A 221 -12.06 -21.51 -21.54
CA ASN A 221 -11.22 -20.59 -22.30
C ASN A 221 -9.73 -20.71 -21.93
N LEU A 222 -9.40 -21.37 -20.81
CA LEU A 222 -8.03 -21.56 -20.33
C LEU A 222 -7.31 -22.67 -21.10
N THR A 223 -7.19 -22.51 -22.41
CA THR A 223 -6.68 -23.53 -23.34
C THR A 223 -5.21 -23.93 -23.11
N LYS A 224 -4.43 -23.12 -22.38
CA LYS A 224 -3.04 -23.40 -22.02
C LYS A 224 -2.88 -24.12 -20.67
N LEU A 225 -3.97 -24.32 -19.93
CA LEU A 225 -3.95 -24.88 -18.60
C LEU A 225 -3.48 -26.34 -18.63
N ARG A 226 -2.49 -26.67 -17.81
CA ARG A 226 -1.90 -28.01 -17.68
C ARG A 226 -2.15 -28.64 -16.32
N THR A 227 -2.34 -27.81 -15.30
CA THR A 227 -2.54 -28.21 -13.91
C THR A 227 -3.70 -27.42 -13.32
N ILE A 228 -4.67 -28.11 -12.70
CA ILE A 228 -5.77 -27.56 -11.91
C ILE A 228 -6.00 -28.37 -10.63
#